data_AF-A0A951CQU4-F1
#
_entry.id   AF-A0A951CQU4-F1
#
_cell.length_a   1.000
_cell.length_b   1.000
_cell.length_c   1.000
_cell.angle_alpha   90.00
_cell.angle_beta   90.00
_cell.angle_gamma   90.00
#
_symmetry.space_group_name_H-M   'P 1'
#
loop_
_entity.id
_entity.type
_entity.pdbx_description
1 polymer ?
#
loop_
_entity_poly.entity_id
_entity_poly.type
_entity_poly.pdbx_seq_one_letter_code
_entity_poly.pdbx_strand_id
1 'polypeptide(L)'
;MLGQVPDDFPPTKRDIEAQDRRLPNGKSQRDEIIRADHKKNLEDAAQLIQLSQELKDDLDKGDAFLVSVKTLKKLDDIDKLAKDIRGRLKRY
;
A
#
# COMPACT_ATOMS: atom_id res chain seq x y z
N MET A 1 -6.01 -31.52 19.91
CA MET A 1 -6.12 -30.32 20.77
C MET A 1 -4.95 -29.41 20.42
N LEU A 2 -5.20 -28.23 19.85
CA LEU A 2 -4.16 -27.25 19.52
C LEU A 2 -3.74 -26.55 20.81
N GLY A 3 -2.49 -26.76 21.23
CA GLY A 3 -1.92 -26.14 22.42
C GLY A 3 -1.70 -24.65 22.21
N GLN A 4 -2.21 -23.86 23.15
CA GLN A 4 -2.05 -22.42 23.24
C GLN A 4 -0.56 -22.10 23.46
N VAL A 5 0.02 -21.25 22.60
CA VAL A 5 1.42 -20.81 22.75
C VAL A 5 1.46 -19.77 23.88
N PRO A 6 2.29 -19.96 24.92
CA PRO A 6 2.35 -19.03 26.06
C PRO A 6 3.01 -17.70 25.66
N ASP A 7 2.47 -16.59 26.17
CA ASP A 7 2.90 -15.20 25.95
C ASP A 7 4.31 -14.85 26.52
N ASP A 8 5.01 -15.82 27.11
CA ASP A 8 6.29 -15.62 27.85
C ASP A 8 7.56 -15.77 26.99
N PHE A 9 7.46 -15.79 25.66
CA PHE A 9 8.67 -15.81 24.82
C PHE A 9 9.36 -14.43 24.85
N PRO A 10 10.61 -14.32 25.34
CA PRO A 10 11.32 -13.06 25.35
C PRO A 10 11.47 -12.53 23.92
N PRO A 11 11.32 -11.22 23.70
CA PRO A 11 11.46 -10.64 22.38
C PRO A 11 12.82 -11.05 21.80
N THR A 12 12.82 -11.53 20.55
CA THR A 12 14.06 -11.98 19.93
C THR A 12 15.02 -10.79 19.79
N LYS A 13 16.33 -11.04 19.70
CA LYS A 13 17.31 -9.97 19.44
C LYS A 13 16.94 -9.10 18.23
N ARG A 14 16.26 -9.66 17.23
CA ARG A 14 15.76 -8.92 16.05
C ARG A 14 14.61 -7.97 16.40
N ASP A 15 13.74 -8.36 17.34
CA ASP A 15 12.63 -7.53 17.80
C ASP A 15 13.14 -6.34 18.62
N ILE A 16 14.16 -6.57 19.46
CA ILE A 16 14.83 -5.52 20.25
C ILE A 16 15.63 -4.58 19.33
N GLU A 17 16.41 -5.12 18.39
CA GLU A 17 17.16 -4.33 17.41
C GLU A 17 16.25 -3.54 16.46
N ALA A 18 15.03 -4.01 16.17
CA ALA A 18 14.08 -3.32 15.33
C ALA A 18 13.32 -2.21 16.07
N GLN A 19 13.22 -2.26 17.40
CA GLN A 19 12.58 -1.22 18.21
C GLN A 19 13.50 -0.02 18.45
N ASP A 20 14.82 -0.20 18.37
CA ASP A 20 15.79 0.83 18.77
C ASP A 20 16.61 1.43 17.61
N ARG A 21 16.24 1.18 16.34
CA ARG A 21 16.87 1.87 15.20
C ARG A 21 16.43 3.33 15.17
N ARG A 22 17.20 4.19 15.82
CA ARG A 22 17.08 5.64 15.69
C ARG A 22 17.87 6.12 14.48
N LEU A 23 17.29 7.04 13.74
CA LEU A 23 17.98 7.76 12.67
C LEU A 23 19.10 8.63 13.28
N PRO A 24 20.12 9.04 12.50
CA PRO A 24 21.21 9.90 12.98
C PRO A 24 20.76 11.24 13.60
N ASN A 25 19.51 11.65 13.35
CA ASN A 25 18.85 12.82 13.92
C ASN A 25 18.05 12.54 15.21
N GLY A 26 18.11 11.33 15.75
CA GLY A 26 17.43 10.92 17.00
C GLY A 26 15.97 10.50 16.85
N LYS A 27 15.37 10.56 15.65
CA LYS A 27 13.99 10.11 15.41
C LYS A 27 13.87 8.58 15.33
N SER A 28 12.72 8.04 15.73
CA SER A 28 12.37 6.64 15.49
C SER A 28 12.30 6.36 13.99
N GLN A 29 13.08 5.38 13.50
CA GLN A 29 13.03 4.96 12.10
C GLN A 29 11.63 4.45 11.73
N ARG A 30 10.95 3.76 12.65
CA ARG A 30 9.59 3.24 12.42
C ARG A 30 8.59 4.36 12.15
N ASP A 31 8.61 5.42 12.97
CA ASP A 31 7.66 6.54 12.83
C ASP A 31 7.87 7.33 11.54
N GLU A 32 9.11 7.43 11.08
CA GLU A 32 9.45 8.07 9.81
C GLU A 32 8.99 7.22 8.62
N ILE A 33 9.13 5.88 8.69
CA ILE A 33 8.60 4.96 7.67
C ILE A 33 7.07 5.05 7.62
N ILE A 34 6.38 5.00 8.77
CA ILE A 34 4.90 5.11 8.82
C ILE A 34 4.43 6.43 8.20
N ARG A 35 5.11 7.54 8.51
CA ARG A 35 4.79 8.85 7.91
C ARG A 35 5.02 8.88 6.40
N ALA A 36 6.12 8.30 5.93
CA ALA A 36 6.43 8.20 4.51
C ALA A 36 5.40 7.31 3.78
N ASP A 37 5.05 6.16 4.35
CA ASP A 37 4.04 5.25 3.81
C ASP A 37 2.66 5.91 3.77
N HIS A 38 2.28 6.68 4.79
CA HIS A 38 1.03 7.44 4.80
C HIS A 38 1.01 8.49 3.69
N LYS A 39 2.09 9.28 3.53
CA LYS A 39 2.20 10.26 2.45
C LYS A 39 2.06 9.58 1.08
N LYS A 40 2.75 8.46 0.88
CA LYS A 40 2.67 7.68 -0.37
C LYS A 40 1.27 7.10 -0.60
N ASN A 41 0.57 6.67 0.45
CA ASN A 41 -0.82 6.22 0.33
C ASN A 41 -1.76 7.34 -0.13
N LEU A 42 -1.55 8.58 0.32
CA LEU A 42 -2.33 9.73 -0.15
C LEU A 42 -2.05 10.04 -1.63
N GLU A 43 -0.78 10.00 -2.04
CA GLU A 43 -0.37 10.19 -3.45
C GLU A 43 -0.97 9.11 -4.36
N ASP A 44 -0.82 7.83 -3.98
CA ASP A 44 -1.37 6.70 -4.73
C ASP A 44 -2.91 6.74 -4.76
N ALA A 45 -3.57 7.18 -3.68
CA ALA A 45 -5.03 7.35 -3.67
C ALA A 45 -5.49 8.46 -4.63
N ALA A 46 -4.76 9.57 -4.72
CA ALA A 46 -5.04 10.63 -5.69
C ALA A 46 -4.89 10.12 -7.14
N GLN A 47 -3.84 9.33 -7.40
CA GLN A 47 -3.65 8.70 -8.71
C GLN A 47 -4.74 7.67 -9.04
N LEU A 48 -5.25 6.93 -8.04
CA LEU A 48 -6.37 6.00 -8.22
C LEU A 48 -7.63 6.74 -8.67
N ILE A 49 -7.93 7.90 -8.07
CA ILE A 49 -9.05 8.76 -8.47
C ILE A 49 -8.87 9.20 -9.93
N GLN A 50 -7.69 9.69 -10.29
CA GLN A 50 -7.40 10.13 -11.66
C GLN A 50 -7.61 9.00 -12.68
N LEU A 51 -6.99 7.84 -12.47
CA LEU A 51 -7.11 6.71 -13.39
C LEU A 51 -8.55 6.20 -13.51
N SER A 52 -9.30 6.22 -12.40
CA SER A 52 -10.72 5.84 -12.41
C SER A 52 -11.57 6.82 -13.22
N GLN A 53 -11.28 8.12 -13.14
CA GLN A 53 -11.95 9.13 -13.97
C GLN A 53 -11.61 8.94 -15.45
N GLU A 54 -10.34 8.70 -15.78
CA GLU A 54 -9.92 8.43 -17.16
C GLU A 54 -10.49 7.12 -17.71
N LEU A 55 -10.75 6.12 -16.85
CA LEU A 55 -11.43 4.88 -17.23
C LEU A 55 -12.90 5.17 -17.57
N LYS A 56 -13.59 5.92 -16.70
CA LYS A 56 -14.97 6.34 -16.96
C LYS A 56 -15.08 7.10 -18.29
N ASP A 57 -14.20 8.06 -18.50
CA ASP A 57 -14.18 8.86 -19.74
C ASP A 57 -13.93 8.01 -21.00
N ASP A 58 -13.04 7.02 -20.92
CA ASP A 58 -12.80 6.09 -22.04
C ASP A 58 -14.06 5.24 -22.33
N LEU A 59 -14.78 4.81 -21.30
CA LEU A 59 -16.01 4.01 -21.43
C LEU A 59 -17.18 4.87 -21.93
N ASP A 60 -17.31 6.12 -21.49
CA ASP A 60 -18.35 7.05 -21.94
C ASP A 60 -18.16 7.44 -23.42
N LYS A 61 -16.91 7.48 -23.91
CA LYS A 61 -16.56 7.84 -25.29
C LYS A 61 -16.46 6.63 -26.23
N GLY A 62 -16.29 5.43 -25.67
CA GLY A 62 -16.15 4.19 -26.43
C GLY A 62 -17.49 3.66 -26.95
N ASP A 63 -17.46 3.01 -28.12
CA ASP A 63 -18.59 2.17 -28.54
C ASP A 63 -18.68 0.96 -27.57
N ALA A 64 -19.89 0.60 -27.15
CA ALA A 64 -20.16 -0.33 -26.04
C ALA A 64 -19.51 -1.73 -26.20
N PHE A 65 -19.01 -2.04 -27.40
CA PHE A 65 -18.47 -3.34 -27.78
C PHE A 65 -16.95 -3.35 -28.02
N LEU A 66 -16.25 -2.21 -27.93
CA LEU A 66 -14.80 -2.13 -28.17
C LEU A 66 -14.05 -1.63 -26.93
N VAL A 67 -13.72 -2.58 -26.04
CA VAL A 67 -12.76 -2.31 -24.96
C VAL A 67 -11.37 -2.20 -25.58
N SER A 68 -10.79 -1.00 -25.55
CA SER A 68 -9.45 -0.79 -26.08
C SER A 68 -8.38 -1.45 -25.20
N VAL A 69 -7.27 -1.87 -25.80
CA VAL A 69 -6.09 -2.37 -25.06
C VAL A 69 -5.59 -1.33 -24.05
N LYS A 70 -5.75 -0.04 -24.35
CA LYS A 70 -5.42 1.07 -23.45
C LYS A 70 -6.30 1.06 -22.19
N THR A 71 -7.60 0.80 -22.35
CA THR A 71 -8.56 0.72 -21.25
C THR A 71 -8.27 -0.48 -20.34
N LEU A 72 -7.91 -1.64 -20.92
CA LEU A 72 -7.45 -2.81 -20.14
C LEU A 72 -6.20 -2.51 -19.33
N LYS A 73 -5.21 -1.84 -19.95
CA LYS A 73 -3.99 -1.45 -19.25
C LYS A 73 -4.26 -0.49 -18.08
N LYS A 74 -5.18 0.47 -18.23
CA LYS A 74 -5.57 1.35 -17.12
C LYS A 74 -6.18 0.56 -15.97
N LEU A 75 -7.02 -0.44 -16.26
CA LEU A 75 -7.57 -1.32 -15.24
C LEU A 75 -6.44 -2.04 -14.49
N ASP A 76 -5.47 -2.61 -15.20
CA ASP A 76 -4.30 -3.26 -14.56
C ASP A 76 -3.52 -2.31 -13.66
N ASP A 77 -3.32 -1.05 -14.09
CA ASP A 77 -2.63 -0.03 -13.33
C ASP A 77 -3.41 0.36 -12.05
N ILE A 78 -4.74 0.51 -12.13
CA ILE A 78 -5.62 0.73 -10.96
C ILE A 78 -5.50 -0.45 -9.99
N ASP A 79 -5.54 -1.66 -10.52
CA ASP A 79 -5.54 -2.91 -9.76
C ASP A 79 -4.22 -3.09 -8.98
N LYS A 80 -3.11 -2.76 -9.63
CA LYS A 80 -1.78 -2.71 -9.01
C LYS A 80 -1.71 -1.65 -7.90
N LEU A 81 -2.19 -0.44 -8.17
CA LEU A 81 -2.17 0.67 -7.22
C LEU A 81 -2.98 0.35 -5.95
N ALA A 82 -4.17 -0.24 -6.13
CA ALA A 82 -5.01 -0.71 -5.03
C ALA A 82 -4.31 -1.80 -4.19
N LYS A 83 -3.63 -2.75 -4.85
CA LYS A 83 -2.84 -3.80 -4.18
C LYS A 83 -1.69 -3.20 -3.36
N ASP A 84 -0.99 -2.21 -3.89
CA ASP A 84 0.14 -1.55 -3.23
C ASP A 84 -0.30 -0.75 -1.99
N ILE A 85 -1.38 0.04 -2.09
CA ILE A 85 -1.97 0.76 -0.95
C ILE A 85 -2.36 -0.22 0.14
N ARG A 86 -3.13 -1.26 -0.21
CA ARG A 86 -3.54 -2.32 0.73
C ARG A 86 -2.33 -3.01 1.36
N GLY A 87 -1.28 -3.25 0.57
CA GLY A 87 -0.05 -3.87 1.02
C GLY A 87 0.67 -3.05 2.09
N ARG A 88 0.73 -1.72 1.93
CA ARG A 88 1.33 -0.82 2.94
C ARG A 88 0.45 -0.69 4.18
N LEU A 89 -0.87 -0.61 4.03
CA LEU A 89 -1.80 -0.52 5.16
C LEU A 89 -1.77 -1.75 6.07
N LYS A 90 -1.54 -2.95 5.52
CA LYS A 90 -1.48 -4.19 6.31
C LYS A 90 -0.14 -4.43 7.05
N ARG A 91 0.88 -3.60 6.81
CA ARG A 91 2.20 -3.75 7.47
C ARG A 91 2.19 -3.28 8.92
N TYR A 92 1.17 -2.54 9.32
CA TYR A 92 0.97 -1.96 10.64
C TYR A 92 -0.44 -2.27 11.13
#